data_AF-A0A849SRY4-F1
#
_entry.id   AF-A0A849SRY4-F1
#
_cell.length_a   1.000
_cell.length_b   1.000
_cell.length_c   1.000
_cell.angle_alpha   90.00
_cell.angle_beta   90.00
_cell.angle_gamma   90.00
#
_symmetry.space_group_name_H-M   'P 1'
#
loop_
_entity.id
_entity.type
_entity.pdbx_description
1 polymer ?
#
loop_
_entity_poly.entity_id
_entity_poly.type
_entity_poly.pdbx_seq_one_letter_code
_entity_poly.pdbx_strand_id
1 'polypeptide(L)'
;MTTKNTVRLHRVFTAKPEKIYRAFLEPGALAQSIPPNGFTGKVYHMDAKVGGTYKMSFTNFTTGTTISFGGEYCELVANERLRYTDNFNDPKFGTPSLNRQFQAQ
;
A
#
# COMPACT_ATOMS: atom_id res chain seq x y z
N MET A 1 13.77 8.41 20.76
CA MET A 1 12.32 8.52 21.03
C MET A 1 11.60 8.45 19.69
N THR A 2 10.77 7.45 19.44
CA THR A 2 10.06 7.31 18.15
C THR A 2 8.75 8.09 18.20
N THR A 3 8.68 9.22 17.50
CA THR A 3 7.46 10.04 17.45
C THR A 3 6.39 9.33 16.62
N LYS A 4 5.22 9.05 17.22
CA LYS A 4 4.05 8.51 16.51
C LYS A 4 3.29 9.64 15.82
N ASN A 5 3.41 9.73 14.50
CA ASN A 5 2.60 10.63 13.69
C ASN A 5 1.44 9.86 13.05
N THR A 6 0.23 10.42 13.09
CA THR A 6 -0.96 9.80 12.47
C THR A 6 -1.47 10.70 11.34
N VAL A 7 -1.60 10.14 10.14
CA VAL A 7 -2.17 10.83 8.97
C VAL A 7 -3.48 10.14 8.61
N ARG A 8 -4.55 10.92 8.41
CA ARG A 8 -5.86 10.43 7.96
C ARG A 8 -6.21 11.07 6.63
N LEU A 9 -6.61 10.25 5.67
CA LEU A 9 -6.97 10.68 4.33
C LEU A 9 -8.38 10.17 4.01
N HIS A 10 -9.31 11.10 3.83
CA HIS A 10 -10.68 10.79 3.40
C HIS A 10 -10.78 11.04 1.89
N ARG A 11 -11.26 10.05 1.13
CA ARG A 11 -11.44 10.12 -0.32
C ARG A 11 -12.78 9.50 -0.69
N VAL A 12 -13.52 10.18 -1.56
CA VAL A 12 -14.77 9.69 -2.14
C VAL A 12 -14.48 9.21 -3.55
N PHE A 13 -14.88 7.98 -3.87
CA PHE A 13 -14.69 7.37 -5.19
C PHE A 13 -16.04 7.09 -5.84
N THR A 14 -16.16 7.37 -7.13
CA THR A 14 -17.31 6.97 -7.97
C THR A 14 -17.13 5.53 -8.48
N ALA A 15 -16.81 4.62 -7.57
CA ALA A 15 -16.60 3.20 -7.86
C ALA A 15 -17.23 2.35 -6.78
N LYS A 16 -17.67 1.13 -7.13
CA LYS A 16 -18.23 0.22 -6.13
C LYS A 16 -17.15 -0.21 -5.12
N PRO A 17 -17.49 -0.41 -3.83
CA PRO A 17 -16.54 -0.80 -2.81
C PRO A 17 -15.71 -2.04 -3.16
N GLU A 18 -16.30 -3.00 -3.88
CA GLU A 18 -15.61 -4.23 -4.32
C GLU A 18 -14.43 -3.92 -5.24
N LYS A 19 -14.58 -2.92 -6.12
CA LYS A 19 -13.52 -2.53 -7.06
C LYS A 19 -12.36 -1.88 -6.32
N ILE A 20 -12.66 -1.04 -5.33
CA ILE A 20 -11.63 -0.41 -4.48
C ILE A 20 -10.94 -1.45 -3.62
N TYR A 21 -11.69 -2.36 -3.02
CA TYR A 21 -11.14 -3.44 -2.20
C TYR A 21 -10.18 -4.34 -3.00
N ARG A 22 -10.59 -4.79 -4.19
CA ARG A 22 -9.74 -5.57 -5.10
C ARG A 22 -8.51 -4.80 -5.57
N ALA A 23 -8.58 -3.47 -5.70
CA ALA A 23 -7.43 -2.66 -6.12
C ALA A 23 -6.23 -2.77 -5.16
N PHE A 24 -6.45 -3.17 -3.91
CA PHE A 24 -5.37 -3.36 -2.93
C PHE A 24 -4.96 -4.82 -2.69
N LEU A 25 -5.68 -5.78 -3.28
CA LEU A 25 -5.46 -7.22 -3.11
C LEU A 25 -5.03 -7.92 -4.40
N GLU A 26 -5.16 -7.25 -5.54
CA GLU A 26 -4.72 -7.76 -6.83
C GLU A 26 -3.40 -7.09 -7.23
N PRO A 27 -2.31 -7.86 -7.49
CA PRO A 27 -0.99 -7.30 -7.77
C PRO A 27 -0.96 -6.27 -8.90
N GLY A 28 -1.65 -6.56 -10.00
CA GLY A 28 -1.72 -5.67 -11.16
C GLY A 28 -2.50 -4.39 -10.88
N ALA A 29 -3.60 -4.50 -10.14
CA ALA A 29 -4.41 -3.34 -9.77
C ALA A 29 -3.69 -2.46 -8.75
N LEU A 30 -3.00 -3.07 -7.79
CA LEU A 30 -2.19 -2.35 -6.80
C LEU A 30 -1.08 -1.58 -7.51
N ALA A 31 -0.33 -2.24 -8.40
CA ALA A 31 0.75 -1.61 -9.16
C ALA A 31 0.34 -0.37 -9.96
N GLN A 32 -0.96 -0.21 -10.28
CA GLN A 32 -1.50 0.97 -10.96
C GLN A 32 -2.16 1.98 -10.02
N SER A 33 -2.71 1.53 -8.89
CA SER A 33 -3.58 2.35 -8.04
C SER A 33 -2.84 3.18 -6.99
N ILE A 34 -1.65 2.74 -6.57
CA ILE A 34 -0.88 3.37 -5.48
C ILE A 34 0.35 4.20 -5.88
N PRO A 35 1.01 4.01 -7.04
CA PRO A 35 2.16 4.85 -7.37
C PRO A 35 1.75 6.32 -7.50
N PRO A 36 2.54 7.25 -6.92
CA PRO A 36 2.37 8.67 -7.19
C PRO A 36 2.60 8.99 -8.68
N ASN A 37 2.05 10.11 -9.15
CA ASN A 37 2.32 10.60 -10.50
C ASN A 37 3.84 10.67 -10.78
N GLY A 38 4.28 10.14 -11.91
CA GLY A 38 5.70 10.05 -12.28
C GLY A 38 6.45 8.83 -11.72
N PHE A 39 5.76 7.93 -11.01
CA PHE A 39 6.30 6.65 -10.56
C PHE A 39 5.58 5.47 -11.22
N THR A 40 6.32 4.38 -11.41
CA THR A 40 5.78 3.07 -11.81
C THR A 40 5.84 2.11 -10.63
N GLY A 41 4.81 1.28 -10.46
CA GLY A 41 4.75 0.26 -9.43
C GLY A 41 5.11 -1.13 -9.95
N LYS A 42 5.89 -1.89 -9.17
CA LYS A 42 6.14 -3.31 -9.43
C LYS A 42 5.90 -4.11 -8.16
N VAL A 43 4.93 -5.03 -8.19
CA VAL A 43 4.68 -5.99 -7.11
C VAL A 43 5.55 -7.23 -7.36
N TYR A 44 6.37 -7.60 -6.38
CA TYR A 44 7.23 -8.79 -6.43
C TYR A 44 6.58 -10.00 -5.78
N HIS A 45 5.82 -9.77 -4.73
CA HIS A 45 5.14 -10.81 -3.96
C HIS A 45 3.87 -10.21 -3.33
N MET A 46 2.82 -11.01 -3.25
CA MET A 46 1.58 -10.66 -2.55
C MET A 46 0.86 -11.94 -2.15
N ASP A 47 0.63 -12.09 -0.85
CA ASP A 47 -0.21 -13.12 -0.23
C ASP A 47 -1.36 -12.40 0.47
N ALA A 48 -2.45 -12.17 -0.27
CA ALA A 48 -3.58 -11.32 0.11
C ALA A 48 -4.53 -11.99 1.12
N LYS A 49 -3.99 -12.42 2.27
CA LYS A 49 -4.74 -13.00 3.40
C LYS A 49 -4.28 -12.37 4.71
N VAL A 50 -5.08 -12.47 5.77
CA VAL A 50 -4.65 -12.00 7.10
C VAL A 50 -3.41 -12.78 7.55
N GLY A 51 -2.35 -12.07 7.95
CA GLY A 51 -1.03 -12.62 8.25
C GLY A 51 -0.15 -12.86 7.00
N GLY A 52 -0.68 -12.67 5.80
CA GLY A 52 0.07 -12.72 4.56
C GLY A 52 0.87 -11.45 4.31
N THR A 53 1.92 -11.57 3.51
CA THR A 53 2.86 -10.46 3.23
C THR A 53 2.79 -9.99 1.80
N TYR A 54 3.27 -8.78 1.54
CA TYR A 54 3.51 -8.28 0.20
C TYR A 54 4.85 -7.54 0.12
N LYS A 55 5.42 -7.50 -1.08
CA LYS A 55 6.64 -6.77 -1.39
C LYS A 55 6.51 -6.09 -2.74
N MET A 56 6.84 -4.82 -2.81
CA MET A 56 6.79 -4.05 -4.04
C MET A 56 7.81 -2.92 -4.08
N SER A 57 7.94 -2.27 -5.23
CA SER A 57 8.75 -1.08 -5.39
C SER A 57 8.06 -0.01 -6.24
N PHE A 58 8.40 1.23 -5.96
CA PHE A 58 8.13 2.36 -6.84
C PHE A 58 9.40 2.83 -7.52
N THR A 59 9.35 3.01 -8.84
CA THR A 59 10.46 3.52 -9.64
C THR A 59 10.06 4.82 -10.31
N ASN A 60 10.81 5.90 -10.05
CA ASN A 60 10.59 7.19 -10.69
C ASN A 60 11.00 7.10 -12.17
N PHE A 61 10.13 7.56 -13.07
CA PHE A 61 10.36 7.46 -14.52
C PHE A 61 11.53 8.34 -15.01
N THR A 62 11.72 9.51 -14.40
CA THR A 62 12.72 10.50 -14.83
C THR A 62 14.08 10.24 -14.21
N THR A 63 14.14 9.86 -12.93
CA THR A 63 15.41 9.71 -12.19
C THR A 63 15.89 8.26 -12.10
N GLY A 64 15.04 7.28 -12.38
CA GLY A 64 15.34 5.85 -12.19
C GLY A 64 15.43 5.40 -10.73
N THR A 65 15.23 6.32 -9.77
CA THR A 65 15.28 6.01 -8.34
C THR A 65 14.20 5.00 -7.99
N THR A 66 14.60 3.90 -7.36
CA THR A 66 13.71 2.82 -6.96
C THR A 66 13.66 2.72 -5.44
N ILE A 67 12.45 2.75 -4.88
CA ILE A 67 12.20 2.60 -3.45
C ILE A 67 11.43 1.29 -3.26
N SER A 68 11.99 0.37 -2.48
CA SER A 68 11.37 -0.92 -2.17
C SER A 68 10.77 -0.91 -0.77
N PHE A 69 9.59 -1.50 -0.65
CA PHE A 69 8.86 -1.60 0.61
C PHE A 69 7.99 -2.85 0.62
N GLY A 70 7.49 -3.19 1.79
CA GLY A 70 6.58 -4.31 1.98
C GLY A 70 6.05 -4.37 3.38
N GLY A 71 5.11 -5.26 3.62
CA GLY A 71 4.55 -5.45 4.94
C GLY A 71 3.53 -6.57 4.96
N GLU A 72 2.63 -6.50 5.93
CA GLU A 72 1.72 -7.58 6.30
C GLU A 72 0.27 -7.09 6.28
N TYR A 73 -0.63 -7.93 5.79
CA TYR A 73 -2.08 -7.72 5.87
C TYR A 73 -2.57 -8.10 7.27
N CYS A 74 -2.99 -7.11 8.06
CA CYS A 74 -3.41 -7.31 9.44
C CYS A 74 -4.93 -7.58 9.58
N GLU A 75 -5.74 -7.08 8.66
CA GLU A 75 -7.20 -7.19 8.73
C GLU A 75 -7.80 -7.07 7.33
N LEU A 76 -8.68 -8.00 6.97
CA LEU A 76 -9.35 -8.06 5.68
C LEU A 76 -10.83 -8.36 5.90
N VAL A 77 -11.69 -7.35 5.77
CA VAL A 77 -13.15 -7.47 5.74
C VAL A 77 -13.60 -7.15 4.32
N ALA A 78 -14.14 -8.14 3.63
CA ALA A 78 -14.46 -8.05 2.21
C ALA A 78 -15.30 -6.80 1.92
N ASN A 79 -14.83 -5.97 0.98
CA ASN A 79 -15.51 -4.76 0.50
C ASN A 79 -15.75 -3.65 1.54
N GLU A 80 -15.33 -3.85 2.80
CA GLU A 80 -15.59 -2.91 3.90
C GLU A 80 -14.30 -2.34 4.48
N ARG A 81 -13.32 -3.20 4.84
CA ARG A 81 -12.13 -2.78 5.58
C ARG A 81 -10.88 -3.55 5.16
N LEU A 82 -9.79 -2.81 5.00
CA LEU A 82 -8.47 -3.35 4.69
C LEU A 82 -7.44 -2.65 5.58
N ARG A 83 -6.69 -3.41 6.38
CA ARG A 83 -5.58 -2.92 7.19
C ARG A 83 -4.30 -3.65 6.85
N TYR A 84 -3.25 -2.90 6.54
CA TYR A 84 -1.92 -3.46 6.29
C TYR A 84 -0.82 -2.51 6.72
N THR A 85 0.38 -3.05 6.88
CA THR A 85 1.60 -2.29 7.17
C THR A 85 2.40 -2.05 5.90
N ASP A 86 3.09 -0.92 5.79
CA ASP A 86 4.18 -0.68 4.84
C ASP A 86 5.45 -0.38 5.62
N ASN A 87 6.53 -1.10 5.34
CA ASN A 87 7.86 -0.85 5.86
C ASN A 87 8.83 -0.64 4.71
N PHE A 88 9.55 0.48 4.73
CA PHE A 88 10.60 0.77 3.75
C PHE A 88 11.84 -0.05 4.08
N ASN A 89 12.42 -0.69 3.06
CA ASN A 89 13.59 -1.54 3.22
C ASN A 89 14.92 -0.76 3.13
N ASP A 90 14.86 0.56 2.89
CA ASP A 90 16.05 1.40 2.74
C ASP A 90 16.27 2.27 3.99
N PRO A 91 17.40 2.12 4.71
CA PRO A 91 17.70 2.87 5.92
C PRO A 91 17.78 4.39 5.70
N LYS A 92 17.93 4.87 4.46
CA LYS A 92 17.92 6.31 4.12
C LYS A 92 16.56 6.98 4.35
N PHE A 93 15.47 6.23 4.34
CA PHE A 93 14.13 6.76 4.55
C PHE A 93 13.66 6.65 6.02
N GLY A 94 14.56 6.20 6.91
CA GLY A 94 14.19 5.71 8.24
C GLY A 94 13.39 4.40 8.14
N THR A 95 13.02 3.81 9.27
CA THR A 95 12.01 2.75 9.32
C THR A 95 10.64 3.33 9.71
N PRO A 96 9.96 4.14 8.86
CA PRO A 96 8.57 4.46 9.12
C PRO A 96 7.74 3.24 8.72
N SER A 97 7.21 2.55 9.71
CA SER A 97 6.11 1.60 9.54
C SER A 97 4.82 2.40 9.35
N LEU A 98 4.27 2.44 8.15
CA LEU A 98 2.99 3.09 7.89
C LEU A 98 1.87 2.07 8.09
N ASN A 99 0.93 2.38 8.98
CA ASN A 99 -0.30 1.61 9.09
C ASN A 99 -1.33 2.23 8.16
N ARG A 100 -1.65 1.54 7.06
CA ARG A 100 -2.73 1.95 6.17
C ARG A 100 -4.01 1.24 6.54
N GLN A 101 -5.08 2.02 6.62
CA GLN A 101 -6.43 1.51 6.79
C GLN A 101 -7.33 2.14 5.73
N PHE A 102 -7.98 1.30 4.95
CA PHE A 102 -9.10 1.68 4.11
C PHE A 102 -10.40 1.23 4.81
N GLN A 103 -11.41 2.10 4.80
CA GLN A 103 -12.75 1.80 5.26
C GLN A 103 -13.73 2.39 4.24
N ALA A 104 -14.58 1.54 3.66
CA ALA A 104 -15.73 1.98 2.88
C ALA A 104 -16.80 2.52 3.85
N GLN A 105 -17.43 3.64 3.48
CA GLN A 105 -18.56 4.24 4.19
C GLN A 105 -19.87 3.86 3.52
#